data_AF-A0A956L932-F1
#
_entry.id   AF-A0A956L932-F1
#
_cell.length_a   1.000
_cell.length_b   1.000
_cell.length_c   1.000
_cell.angle_alpha   90.00
_cell.angle_beta   90.00
_cell.angle_gamma   90.00
#
_symmetry.space_group_name_H-M   'P 1'
#
loop_
_entity.id
_entity.type
_entity.pdbx_description
1 polymer ?
#
loop_
_entity_poly.entity_id
_entity_poly.type
_entity_poly.pdbx_seq_one_letter_code
_entity_poly.pdbx_strand_id
1 'polypeptide(L)' 'MGSASPGHIYARLAAAASRKGHARSVHGLQSTLSRRGLLHRADRRARELDALGVAAGELVAL' A
#
# COMPACT_ATOMS: atom_id res chain seq x y z
N MET A 1 2.80 -18.88 18.13
CA MET A 1 2.89 -18.27 16.79
C MET A 1 2.01 -17.04 16.78
N GLY A 2 2.61 -15.86 16.88
CA GLY A 2 1.86 -14.59 16.95
C GLY A 2 1.29 -14.24 15.59
N SER A 3 -0.03 -14.11 15.48
CA SER A 3 -0.69 -13.53 14.32
C SER A 3 -0.15 -12.11 14.11
N ALA A 4 0.56 -11.87 13.01
CA ALA A 4 0.95 -10.53 12.63
C ALA A 4 -0.32 -9.68 12.52
N SER A 5 -0.48 -8.66 13.37
CA SER A 5 -1.58 -7.70 13.25
C SER A 5 -1.60 -7.12 11.83
N PRO A 6 -2.78 -6.91 11.22
CA PRO A 6 -2.89 -6.46 9.85
C PRO A 6 -1.98 -5.25 9.56
N GLY A 7 -1.12 -5.42 8.55
CA GLY A 7 -0.22 -4.44 7.92
C GLY A 7 0.03 -3.11 8.64
N HIS A 8 0.89 -3.11 9.65
CA HIS A 8 1.30 -1.90 10.40
C HIS A 8 1.80 -0.76 9.49
N ILE A 9 2.45 -1.09 8.36
CA ILE A 9 2.94 -0.10 7.38
C ILE A 9 1.78 0.52 6.57
N TYR A 10 0.81 -0.28 6.14
CA TYR A 10 -0.33 0.20 5.36
C TYR A 10 -1.18 1.18 6.18
N ALA A 11 -1.47 0.85 7.44
CA ALA A 11 -2.18 1.74 8.37
C ALA A 11 -1.44 3.08 8.59
N ARG A 12 -0.10 3.03 8.70
CA ARG A 12 0.72 4.25 8.82
C ARG A 12 0.72 5.09 7.56
N LEU A 13 0.73 4.46 6.38
CA LEU A 13 0.61 5.14 5.09
C LEU A 13 -0.76 5.83 4.95
N ALA A 14 -1.84 5.14 5.33
CA ALA A 14 -3.19 5.70 5.38
C ALA A 14 -3.24 6.97 6.25
N ALA A 15 -2.74 6.89 7.49
CA ALA A 15 -2.67 8.02 8.41
C ALA A 15 -1.78 9.17 7.89
N ALA A 16 -0.71 8.86 7.14
CA ALA A 16 0.15 9.87 6.53
C ALA A 16 -0.52 10.60 5.35
N ALA A 17 -1.29 9.87 4.52
CA ALA A 17 -2.03 10.47 3.43
C ALA A 17 -3.19 11.34 3.91
N SER A 18 -3.91 10.95 4.97
CA SER A 18 -4.98 11.79 5.52
C SER A 18 -4.47 13.15 6.01
N ARG A 19 -3.22 13.23 6.48
CA ARG A 19 -2.61 14.48 6.98
C ARG A 19 -1.99 15.36 5.90
N LYS A 20 -1.44 14.77 4.82
CA LYS A 20 -0.64 15.49 3.81
C LYS A 20 -0.87 14.96 2.38
N GLY A 21 -2.11 14.58 2.04
CA GLY A 21 -2.46 13.70 0.90
C GLY A 21 -1.82 14.00 -0.45
N HIS A 22 -1.73 15.28 -0.85
CA HIS A 22 -1.13 15.69 -2.14
C HIS A 22 0.39 15.86 -2.11
N ALA A 23 1.03 15.73 -0.95
CA ALA A 23 2.48 15.78 -0.87
C ALA A 23 3.09 14.65 -1.70
N ARG A 24 4.06 15.02 -2.55
CA ARG A 24 4.83 14.10 -3.38
C ARG A 24 5.59 13.12 -2.48
N SER A 25 5.59 11.85 -2.88
CA SER A 25 6.11 10.76 -2.03
C SER A 25 7.03 9.80 -2.78
N VAL A 26 6.82 9.60 -4.08
CA VAL A 26 7.74 8.84 -4.93
C VAL A 26 8.02 9.63 -6.19
N HIS A 27 9.29 9.83 -6.48
CA HIS A 27 9.79 10.43 -7.71
C HIS A 27 10.34 9.31 -8.60
N GLY A 28 9.58 8.91 -9.63
CA GLY A 28 10.09 8.07 -10.70
C GLY A 28 10.43 8.91 -11.92
N LEU A 29 11.29 8.38 -12.81
CA LEU A 29 11.65 9.04 -14.08
C LEU A 29 10.44 9.36 -14.95
N GLN A 30 9.39 8.53 -14.90
CA GLN A 30 8.19 8.66 -15.75
C GLN A 30 6.94 9.12 -15.01
N SER A 31 6.91 9.06 -13.68
CA SER A 31 5.77 9.56 -12.91
C SER A 31 6.15 9.93 -11.49
N THR A 32 5.51 10.98 -10.99
CA THR A 32 5.56 11.34 -9.57
C THR A 32 4.26 10.90 -8.91
N LEU A 33 4.34 10.16 -7.80
CA LEU A 33 3.18 9.74 -7.02
C LEU A 33 3.09 10.54 -5.71
N SER A 34 1.91 11.08 -5.44
CA SER A 34 1.57 11.63 -4.13
C SER A 34 1.30 10.51 -3.12
N ARG A 35 1.29 10.83 -1.82
CA ARG A 35 0.92 9.84 -0.78
C ARG A 35 -0.46 9.24 -1.03
N ARG A 36 -1.44 10.06 -1.45
CA ARG A 36 -2.77 9.58 -1.82
C ARG A 36 -2.73 8.69 -3.08
N GLY A 37 -1.91 9.04 -4.07
CA GLY A 37 -1.72 8.22 -5.27
C GLY A 37 -1.10 6.86 -4.96
N LEU A 38 -0.16 6.80 -4.02
CA LEU A 38 0.44 5.54 -3.56
C LEU A 38 -0.59 4.64 -2.88
N LEU A 39 -1.43 5.18 -2.00
CA LEU A 39 -2.50 4.41 -1.37
C LEU A 39 -3.47 3.84 -2.38
N HIS A 40 -3.94 4.65 -3.34
CA HIS A 40 -4.84 4.16 -4.38
C HIS A 40 -4.24 3.01 -5.20
N ARG A 41 -2.93 3.06 -5.48
CA ARG A 41 -2.24 1.96 -6.17
C ARG A 41 -2.08 0.74 -5.28
N ALA A 42 -1.73 0.92 -4.00
CA ALA A 42 -1.62 -0.15 -3.03
C ALA A 42 -2.97 -0.88 -2.85
N ASP A 43 -4.07 -0.14 -2.76
CA ASP A 43 -5.43 -0.70 -2.66
C ASP A 43 -5.82 -1.52 -3.88
N ARG A 44 -5.52 -0.99 -5.07
CA ARG A 44 -5.75 -1.74 -6.32
C ARG A 44 -4.97 -3.04 -6.29
N ARG A 45 -3.68 -2.99 -5.94
CA ARG A 45 -2.84 -4.19 -5.90
C ARG A 45 -3.30 -5.20 -4.85
N ALA A 46 -3.77 -4.74 -3.69
CA ALA A 46 -4.33 -5.61 -2.66
C ALA A 46 -5.57 -6.37 -3.16
N ARG A 47 -6.48 -5.68 -3.89
CA ARG A 47 -7.66 -6.34 -4.50
C ARG A 47 -7.28 -7.33 -5.60
N GLU A 48 -6.25 -7.03 -6.38
CA GLU A 48 -5.75 -7.98 -7.38
C GLU A 48 -5.19 -9.24 -6.72
N LEU A 49 -4.43 -9.10 -5.62
CA LEU A 49 -3.89 -10.23 -4.86
C LEU A 49 -5.00 -11.05 -4.20
N ASP A 50 -6.01 -10.39 -3.63
CA ASP A 50 -7.19 -11.04 -3.07
C ASP A 50 -7.97 -11.84 -4.13
N ALA A 51 -8.14 -11.27 -5.33
CA ALA A 51 -8.76 -11.95 -6.47
C ALA A 51 -7.94 -13.15 -6.98
N LEU A 52 -6.63 -13.16 -6.75
CA LEU A 52 -5.73 -14.29 -7.04
C LEU A 52 -5.72 -15.33 -5.91
N GLY A 53 -6.48 -15.11 -4.83
CA GLY A 53 -6.55 -16.00 -3.68
C GLY A 53 -5.36 -15.89 -2.73
N VAL A 54 -4.56 -14.83 -2.84
CA VAL A 54 -3.39 -14.62 -1.97
C VAL A 54 -3.86 -14.20 -0.59
N ALA A 55 -3.67 -15.08 0.39
CA ALA A 55 -4.09 -14.84 1.77
C ALA A 55 -3.08 -13.99 2.56
N ALA A 56 -3.55 -13.40 3.66
CA ALA A 56 -2.68 -12.67 4.59
C ALA A 56 -1.61 -13.61 5.17
N GLY A 57 -0.34 -13.22 5.03
CA GLY A 57 0.80 -14.02 5.49
C GLY A 57 1.46 -14.88 4.41
N GLU A 58 0.88 -14.94 3.21
CA GLU A 58 1.51 -15.61 2.08
C GLU A 58 2.64 -14.77 1.48
N LEU A 59 3.67 -15.47 0.98
CA LEU A 59 4.81 -14.85 0.34
C LEU A 59 4.48 -14.51 -1.11
N VAL A 60 4.74 -13.26 -1.50
CA VAL A 60 4.55 -12.76 -2.87
C VAL A 60 5.91 -12.30 -3.39
N ALA A 61 6.34 -12.85 -4.53
CA ALA A 61 7.55 -12.37 -5.21
C ALA A 61 7.33 -10.96 -5.78
N LEU A 62 8.37 -10.12 -5.72
CA LEU A 62 8.38 -8.73 -6.17
C LEU A 62 9.09 -8.58 -7.51
#